data_AF-A0A0B6YKH0-F1
#
_entry.id   AF-A0A0B6YKH0-F1
#
_cell.length_a   1.000
_cell.length_b   1.000
_cell.length_c   1.000
_cell.angle_alpha   90.00
_cell.angle_beta   90.00
_cell.angle_gamma   90.00
#
_symmetry.space_group_name_H-M   'P 1'
#
loop_
_entity.id
_entity.type
_entity.pdbx_description
1 polymer ?
#
loop_
_entity_poly.entity_id
_entity_poly.type
_entity_poly.pdbx_seq_one_letter_code
_entity_poly.pdbx_strand_id
1 'polypeptide(L)'
;MMKLTCGVRRFVLSVPKVRVYTHKTECKRRTVAIRFSSTVPQSNNAYCVDLVRKYDYENYLGTLLLPKDSQRAAFALRAYNVELALVRDTVTDKKIGLMKMQFWKDTIESLYQSSPPQTPVATELSGACKYYRLSKHWLERIVIARASQLENDSFTSVKS
;
A
#
# COMPACT_ATOMS: atom_id res chain seq x y z
N MET A 1 -50.98 24.43 -42.81
CA MET A 1 -49.60 23.87 -42.87
C MET A 1 -48.87 24.17 -41.57
N MET A 2 -48.89 23.25 -40.61
CA MET A 2 -48.19 23.35 -39.33
C MET A 2 -46.78 22.79 -39.48
N LYS A 3 -45.75 23.60 -39.28
CA LYS A 3 -44.35 23.15 -39.21
C LYS A 3 -44.06 22.66 -37.79
N LEU A 4 -43.91 21.36 -37.62
CA LEU A 4 -43.41 20.73 -36.40
C LEU A 4 -41.91 21.00 -36.26
N THR A 5 -41.51 21.61 -35.15
CA THR A 5 -40.10 21.78 -34.74
C THR A 5 -39.65 20.53 -33.99
N CYS A 6 -38.63 19.83 -34.50
CA CYS A 6 -37.99 18.71 -33.78
C CYS A 6 -36.77 19.24 -33.03
N GLY A 7 -36.95 19.56 -31.75
CA GLY A 7 -35.87 19.97 -30.84
C GLY A 7 -35.15 18.75 -30.27
N VAL A 8 -33.86 18.61 -30.58
CA VAL A 8 -32.96 17.63 -29.97
C VAL A 8 -32.76 18.02 -28.49
N ARG A 9 -33.45 17.33 -27.58
CA ARG A 9 -33.22 17.48 -26.13
C ARG A 9 -31.88 16.85 -25.76
N ARG A 10 -30.89 17.70 -25.49
CA ARG A 10 -29.62 17.34 -24.86
C ARG A 10 -29.92 16.83 -23.44
N PHE A 11 -29.87 15.52 -23.23
CA PHE A 11 -29.86 14.94 -21.88
C PHE A 11 -28.53 15.30 -21.21
N VAL A 12 -28.52 16.36 -20.42
CA VAL A 12 -27.42 16.65 -19.49
C VAL A 12 -27.62 15.71 -18.30
N LEU A 13 -26.84 14.63 -18.26
CA LEU A 13 -26.73 13.81 -17.06
C LEU A 13 -26.07 14.68 -15.97
N SER A 14 -26.90 15.18 -15.05
CA SER A 14 -26.45 15.88 -13.85
C SER A 14 -25.70 14.91 -12.96
N VAL A 15 -24.37 14.92 -13.04
CA VAL A 15 -23.51 14.17 -12.12
C VAL A 15 -23.68 14.80 -10.72
N PRO A 16 -24.10 14.04 -9.69
CA PRO A 16 -24.21 14.59 -8.35
C PRO A 16 -22.82 15.01 -7.86
N LYS A 17 -22.71 16.25 -7.36
CA LYS A 17 -21.49 16.77 -6.73
C LYS A 17 -21.10 15.86 -5.57
N VAL A 18 -20.03 15.07 -5.75
CA VAL A 18 -19.38 14.35 -4.65
C VAL A 18 -18.81 15.39 -3.70
N ARG A 19 -19.37 15.48 -2.49
CA ARG A 19 -18.90 16.37 -1.45
C ARG A 19 -17.63 15.80 -0.84
N VAL A 20 -16.48 16.27 -1.34
CA VAL A 20 -15.17 15.97 -0.76
C VAL A 20 -15.10 16.64 0.62
N TYR A 21 -15.11 15.84 1.69
CA TYR A 21 -14.80 16.33 3.03
C TYR A 21 -13.30 16.57 3.13
N THR A 22 -12.86 17.79 2.89
CA THR A 22 -11.51 18.22 3.24
C THR A 22 -11.44 18.41 4.76
N HIS A 23 -10.98 17.40 5.50
CA HIS A 23 -10.54 17.62 6.87
C HIS A 23 -9.30 18.53 6.81
N LYS A 24 -9.44 19.80 7.21
CA LYS A 24 -8.30 20.67 7.51
C LYS A 24 -7.62 20.14 8.76
N THR A 25 -6.61 19.29 8.60
CA THR A 25 -5.64 19.03 9.67
C THR A 25 -4.54 20.07 9.54
N GLU A 26 -4.56 21.05 10.44
CA GLU A 26 -3.51 22.05 10.55
C GLU A 26 -2.27 21.41 11.19
N CYS A 27 -1.47 20.73 10.36
CA CYS A 27 -0.21 20.14 10.79
C CYS A 27 0.89 21.21 10.78
N LYS A 28 1.23 21.73 11.97
CA LYS A 28 2.33 22.69 12.16
C LYS A 28 3.64 22.13 11.58
N ARG A 29 4.09 22.70 10.46
CA ARG A 29 5.41 22.43 9.86
C ARG A 29 6.52 22.80 10.85
N ARG A 30 7.18 21.81 11.44
CA ARG A 30 8.54 21.96 11.97
C ARG A 30 9.52 21.52 10.90
N THR A 31 10.15 22.49 10.23
CA THR A 31 11.18 22.24 9.24
C THR A 31 12.50 21.98 9.96
N VAL A 32 12.95 20.74 10.01
CA VAL A 32 14.34 20.41 10.39
C VAL A 32 15.09 20.19 9.09
N ALA A 33 15.94 21.16 8.73
CA ALA A 33 16.81 21.05 7.56
C ALA A 33 17.97 20.11 7.89
N ILE A 34 17.91 18.86 7.42
CA ILE A 34 19.01 17.91 7.51
C ILE A 34 19.83 18.04 6.21
N ARG A 35 21.07 18.52 6.33
CA ARG A 35 22.05 18.50 5.23
C ARG A 35 22.50 17.06 5.02
N PHE A 36 22.42 16.58 3.79
CA PHE A 36 22.81 15.21 3.42
C PHE A 36 24.26 15.20 2.93
N SER A 37 25.11 14.42 3.61
CA SER A 37 26.48 14.13 3.17
C SER A 37 26.50 12.88 2.28
N SER A 38 27.35 12.90 1.27
CA SER A 38 27.31 12.06 0.07
C SER A 38 28.10 10.75 0.18
N THR A 39 27.70 9.87 1.11
CA THR A 39 28.04 8.44 1.11
C THR A 39 26.85 7.67 1.69
N VAL A 40 25.86 7.30 0.87
CA VAL A 40 24.50 6.99 1.36
C VAL A 40 24.23 5.48 1.37
N PRO A 41 24.17 4.80 2.53
CA PRO A 41 23.38 3.58 2.63
C PRO A 41 21.94 3.93 2.23
N GLN A 42 21.40 3.23 1.22
CA GLN A 42 20.10 3.56 0.64
C GLN A 42 19.05 3.74 1.75
N SER A 43 18.39 4.89 1.79
CA SER A 43 17.40 5.16 2.83
C SER A 43 16.28 4.12 2.75
N ASN A 44 15.76 3.66 3.90
CA ASN A 44 14.71 2.63 3.93
C ASN A 44 13.50 3.02 3.05
N ASN A 45 13.15 4.30 3.00
CA ASN A 45 12.15 4.82 2.08
C ASN A 45 12.53 4.66 0.60
N ALA A 46 13.76 4.99 0.21
CA ALA A 46 14.22 4.80 -1.17
C ALA A 46 14.19 3.32 -1.57
N TYR A 47 14.53 2.40 -0.65
CA TYR A 47 14.37 0.97 -0.89
C TYR A 47 12.90 0.61 -1.18
N CYS A 48 11.96 1.06 -0.36
CA CYS A 48 10.53 0.82 -0.59
C CYS A 48 10.04 1.38 -1.94
N VAL A 49 10.51 2.58 -2.31
CA VAL A 49 10.16 3.21 -3.59
C VAL A 49 10.67 2.39 -4.76
N ASP A 50 11.93 1.96 -4.72
CA ASP A 50 12.54 1.18 -5.81
C ASP A 50 11.94 -0.22 -5.91
N LEU A 51 11.60 -0.83 -4.78
CA LEU A 51 10.89 -2.11 -4.74
C LEU A 51 9.54 -2.03 -5.45
N VAL A 52 8.73 -1.02 -5.12
CA VAL A 52 7.42 -0.81 -5.77
C VAL A 52 7.61 -0.44 -7.24
N ARG A 53 8.58 0.41 -7.58
CA ARG A 53 8.88 0.75 -8.99
C ARG A 53 9.21 -0.49 -9.83
N LYS A 54 9.95 -1.45 -9.26
CA LYS A 54 10.41 -2.65 -9.98
C LYS A 54 9.32 -3.69 -10.16
N TYR A 55 8.49 -3.93 -9.14
CA TYR A 55 7.55 -5.06 -9.12
C TYR A 55 6.08 -4.64 -9.26
N ASP A 56 5.75 -3.37 -9.09
CA ASP A 56 4.38 -2.85 -9.13
C ASP A 56 4.33 -1.41 -9.69
N TYR A 57 4.66 -1.29 -10.98
CA TYR A 57 4.86 -0.01 -11.66
C TYR A 57 3.60 0.86 -11.71
N GLU A 58 2.43 0.26 -11.92
CA GLU A 58 1.14 0.98 -11.96
C GLU A 58 0.87 1.65 -10.61
N ASN A 59 1.09 0.94 -9.51
CA ASN A 59 0.91 1.49 -8.18
C ASN A 59 2.02 2.47 -7.79
N TYR A 60 3.23 2.32 -8.33
CA TYR A 60 4.27 3.34 -8.23
C TYR A 60 3.78 4.67 -8.83
N LEU A 61 3.30 4.65 -10.08
CA LEU A 61 2.76 5.84 -10.76
C LEU A 61 1.59 6.45 -9.99
N GLY A 62 0.62 5.63 -9.56
CA GLY A 62 -0.52 6.10 -8.78
C GLY A 62 -0.12 6.75 -7.45
N THR A 63 0.97 6.29 -6.83
CA THR A 63 1.47 6.86 -5.57
C THR A 63 2.11 8.24 -5.77
N LEU A 64 2.68 8.52 -6.95
CA LEU A 64 3.25 9.85 -7.25
C LEU A 64 2.20 10.96 -7.24
N LEU A 65 0.93 10.61 -7.48
CA LEU A 65 -0.21 11.53 -7.48
C LEU A 65 -0.73 11.85 -6.08
N LEU A 66 -0.31 11.11 -5.05
CA LEU A 66 -0.71 11.36 -3.66
C LEU A 66 0.02 12.59 -3.08
N PRO A 67 -0.55 13.27 -2.06
CA PRO A 67 0.15 14.33 -1.33
C PRO A 67 1.50 13.87 -0.77
N LYS A 68 2.51 14.73 -0.82
CA LYS A 68 3.89 14.40 -0.41
C LYS A 68 3.99 13.79 0.99
N ASP A 69 3.16 14.25 1.92
CA ASP A 69 3.14 13.78 3.30
C ASP A 69 2.69 12.31 3.42
N SER A 70 1.81 11.83 2.53
CA SER A 70 1.32 10.44 2.54
C SER A 70 2.08 9.50 1.62
N GLN A 71 2.88 10.02 0.69
CA GLN A 71 3.66 9.20 -0.26
C GLN A 71 4.54 8.18 0.46
N ARG A 72 5.24 8.59 1.51
CA ARG A 72 6.16 7.71 2.26
C ARG A 72 5.44 6.50 2.86
N ALA A 73 4.31 6.72 3.52
CA ALA A 73 3.52 5.64 4.11
C ALA A 73 2.83 4.78 3.04
N ALA A 74 2.36 5.38 1.94
CA ALA A 74 1.79 4.65 0.83
C ALA A 74 2.83 3.71 0.19
N PHE A 75 4.07 4.17 -0.03
CA PHE A 75 5.16 3.32 -0.52
C PHE A 75 5.51 2.22 0.46
N ALA A 76 5.52 2.48 1.77
CA ALA A 76 5.77 1.44 2.78
C ALA A 76 4.72 0.32 2.73
N LEU A 77 3.43 0.69 2.68
CA LEU A 77 2.34 -0.27 2.61
C LEU A 77 2.34 -1.07 1.31
N ARG A 78 2.63 -0.41 0.19
CA ARG A 78 2.75 -1.06 -1.12
C ARG A 78 3.97 -1.98 -1.20
N ALA A 79 5.11 -1.56 -0.68
CA ALA A 79 6.31 -2.38 -0.58
C ALA A 79 6.04 -3.65 0.24
N TYR A 80 5.33 -3.54 1.36
CA TYR A 80 4.85 -4.69 2.12
C TYR A 80 3.96 -5.63 1.28
N ASN A 81 3.00 -5.09 0.53
CA ASN A 81 2.17 -5.92 -0.36
C ASN A 81 3.01 -6.62 -1.46
N VAL A 82 4.01 -5.94 -2.01
CA VAL A 82 4.94 -6.50 -3.00
C VAL A 82 5.74 -7.66 -2.40
N GLU A 83 6.34 -7.47 -1.22
CA GLU A 83 7.07 -8.54 -0.52
C GLU A 83 6.20 -9.80 -0.33
N LEU A 84 4.93 -9.63 0.06
CA LEU A 84 4.00 -10.74 0.21
C LEU A 84 3.59 -11.38 -1.12
N ALA A 85 3.45 -10.60 -2.20
CA ALA A 85 3.10 -11.13 -3.52
C ALA A 85 4.25 -11.96 -4.10
N LEU A 86 5.49 -11.45 -3.97
CA LEU A 86 6.69 -12.10 -4.48
C LEU A 86 6.98 -13.45 -3.84
N VAL A 87 6.47 -13.75 -2.64
CA VAL A 87 6.69 -15.05 -2.00
C VAL A 87 6.25 -16.20 -2.91
N ARG A 88 5.11 -16.08 -3.60
CA ARG A 88 4.63 -17.13 -4.50
C ARG A 88 5.52 -17.26 -5.74
N ASP A 89 5.98 -16.14 -6.28
CA ASP A 89 6.72 -16.11 -7.54
C ASP A 89 8.18 -16.55 -7.36
N THR A 90 8.74 -16.32 -6.16
CA THR A 90 10.17 -16.55 -5.87
C THR A 90 10.45 -17.88 -5.19
N VAL A 91 9.45 -18.52 -4.60
CA VAL A 91 9.64 -19.73 -3.80
C VAL A 91 8.91 -20.91 -4.41
N THR A 92 9.67 -21.93 -4.81
CA THR A 92 9.12 -23.19 -5.33
C THR A 92 8.62 -24.12 -4.21
N ASP A 93 9.31 -24.14 -3.06
CA ASP A 93 8.93 -25.00 -1.93
C ASP A 93 7.90 -24.31 -1.03
N LYS A 94 6.69 -24.88 -0.97
CA LYS A 94 5.58 -24.43 -0.12
C LYS A 94 6.01 -24.18 1.33
N LYS A 95 6.87 -25.03 1.90
CA LYS A 95 7.34 -24.88 3.28
C LYS A 95 8.11 -23.57 3.48
N ILE A 96 8.97 -23.22 2.55
CA ILE A 96 9.75 -21.97 2.58
C ILE A 96 8.81 -20.77 2.42
N GLY A 97 7.77 -20.89 1.58
CA GLY A 97 6.75 -19.85 1.40
C GLY A 97 5.99 -19.58 2.69
N LEU A 98 5.56 -20.63 3.38
CA LEU A 98 4.89 -20.52 4.68
C LEU A 98 5.80 -19.93 5.76
N MET A 99 7.10 -20.27 5.78
CA MET A 99 8.06 -19.65 6.69
C MET A 99 8.18 -18.14 6.46
N LYS A 100 8.19 -17.68 5.20
CA LYS A 100 8.17 -16.24 4.88
C LYS A 100 6.87 -15.55 5.32
N MET A 101 5.73 -16.22 5.17
CA MET A 101 4.45 -15.69 5.68
C MET A 101 4.45 -15.59 7.21
N GLN A 102 4.99 -16.60 7.89
CA GLN A 102 5.13 -16.59 9.35
C GLN A 102 6.05 -15.46 9.81
N PHE A 103 7.17 -15.23 9.14
CA PHE A 103 8.04 -14.07 9.39
C PHE A 103 7.26 -12.75 9.33
N TRP A 104 6.39 -12.57 8.33
CA TRP A 104 5.60 -11.34 8.22
C TRP A 104 4.52 -11.22 9.30
N LYS A 105 3.93 -12.34 9.74
CA LYS A 105 3.01 -12.38 10.87
C LYS A 105 3.71 -11.93 12.17
N ASP A 106 4.88 -12.49 12.46
CA ASP A 106 5.68 -12.15 13.64
C ASP A 106 6.23 -10.72 13.56
N THR A 107 6.56 -10.26 12.34
CA THR A 107 6.94 -8.88 12.08
C THR A 107 5.81 -7.94 12.48
N ILE A 108 4.58 -8.19 12.01
CA ILE A 108 3.41 -7.35 12.35
C ILE A 108 3.20 -7.31 13.86
N GLU A 109 3.23 -8.45 14.55
CA GLU A 109 3.15 -8.49 16.02
C GLU A 109 4.18 -7.56 16.66
N SER A 110 5.43 -7.68 16.21
CA SER A 110 6.56 -6.90 16.71
C SER A 110 6.45 -5.41 16.38
N LEU A 111 5.84 -5.03 15.24
CA LEU A 111 5.55 -3.64 14.89
C LEU A 111 4.67 -2.96 15.95
N TYR A 112 3.62 -3.66 16.40
CA TYR A 112 2.66 -3.14 17.38
C TYR A 112 3.20 -3.21 18.82
N GLN A 113 4.17 -4.08 19.10
CA GLN A 113 4.95 -4.08 20.33
C GLN A 113 6.10 -3.05 20.34
N SER A 114 6.20 -2.22 19.30
CA SER A 114 7.25 -1.20 19.12
C SER A 114 8.68 -1.73 18.99
N SER A 115 8.85 -3.00 18.61
CA SER A 115 10.14 -3.65 18.39
C SER A 115 10.25 -4.21 16.96
N PRO A 116 10.17 -3.37 15.91
CA PRO A 116 10.20 -3.84 14.52
C PRO A 116 11.53 -4.54 14.18
N PRO A 117 11.52 -5.61 13.35
CA PRO A 117 12.76 -6.19 12.84
C PRO A 117 13.50 -5.19 11.94
N GLN A 118 14.82 -5.34 11.85
CA GLN A 118 15.72 -4.45 11.10
C GLN A 118 15.68 -4.67 9.58
N THR A 119 14.47 -4.77 9.02
CA THR A 119 14.27 -4.76 7.56
C THR A 119 13.80 -3.38 7.11
N PRO A 120 14.19 -2.92 5.91
CA PRO A 120 13.84 -1.58 5.43
C PRO A 120 12.31 -1.39 5.34
N VAL A 121 11.60 -2.41 4.84
CA VAL A 121 10.13 -2.39 4.70
C VAL A 121 9.46 -2.38 6.07
N ALA A 122 9.87 -3.24 7.02
CA ALA A 122 9.26 -3.27 8.35
C ALA A 122 9.50 -1.96 9.11
N THR A 123 10.67 -1.35 8.95
CA THR A 123 11.00 -0.07 9.58
C THR A 123 10.09 1.05 9.07
N GLU A 124 9.94 1.18 7.75
CA GLU A 124 9.04 2.19 7.15
C GLU A 124 7.57 1.91 7.48
N LEU A 125 7.17 0.63 7.48
CA LEU A 125 5.82 0.21 7.82
C LEU A 125 5.51 0.52 9.30
N SER A 126 6.45 0.34 10.23
CA SER A 126 6.29 0.74 11.63
C SER A 126 5.97 2.23 11.76
N GLY A 127 6.72 3.07 11.05
CA GLY A 127 6.48 4.52 11.01
C GLY A 127 5.11 4.87 10.47
N ALA A 128 4.69 4.23 9.37
CA ALA A 128 3.37 4.39 8.78
C ALA A 128 2.24 3.96 9.74
N CYS A 129 2.39 2.81 10.40
CA CYS A 129 1.42 2.29 11.36
C CYS A 129 1.24 3.24 12.54
N LYS A 130 2.34 3.78 13.10
CA LYS A 130 2.31 4.74 14.21
C LYS A 130 1.67 6.06 13.83
N TYR A 131 2.02 6.60 12.66
CA TYR A 131 1.52 7.91 12.22
C TYR A 131 0.04 7.88 11.83
N TYR A 132 -0.38 6.89 11.03
CA TYR A 132 -1.75 6.78 10.51
C TYR A 132 -2.68 5.90 11.36
N ARG A 133 -2.17 5.32 12.47
CA ARG A 133 -2.91 4.40 13.35
C ARG A 133 -3.57 3.26 12.58
N LEU A 134 -2.79 2.61 11.71
CA LEU A 134 -3.27 1.49 10.91
C LEU A 134 -3.70 0.34 11.83
N SER A 135 -4.76 -0.37 11.46
CA SER A 135 -5.26 -1.51 12.23
C SER A 135 -4.42 -2.75 11.99
N LYS A 136 -3.95 -3.37 13.08
CA LYS A 136 -3.20 -4.63 13.08
C LYS A 136 -3.96 -5.73 12.33
N HIS A 137 -5.25 -5.83 12.61
CA HIS A 137 -6.14 -6.84 12.04
C HIS A 137 -6.13 -6.84 10.51
N TRP A 138 -6.11 -5.66 9.87
CA TRP A 138 -6.11 -5.58 8.40
C TRP A 138 -4.77 -6.03 7.80
N LEU A 139 -3.65 -5.71 8.43
CA LEU A 139 -2.34 -6.17 7.97
C LEU A 139 -2.21 -7.69 8.10
N GLU A 140 -2.63 -8.25 9.23
CA GLU A 140 -2.61 -9.69 9.49
C GLU A 140 -3.51 -10.45 8.50
N ARG A 141 -4.70 -9.92 8.21
CA ARG A 141 -5.62 -10.54 7.23
C ARG A 141 -4.99 -10.69 5.86
N ILE A 142 -4.15 -9.75 5.42
CA ILE A 142 -3.44 -9.86 4.13
C ILE A 142 -2.46 -11.03 4.17
N VAL A 143 -1.68 -11.17 5.26
CA VAL A 143 -0.75 -12.31 5.42
C VAL A 143 -1.50 -13.63 5.44
N ILE A 144 -2.57 -13.73 6.23
CA ILE A 144 -3.37 -14.95 6.37
C ILE A 144 -3.97 -15.35 5.02
N ALA A 145 -4.54 -14.39 4.28
CA ALA A 145 -5.08 -14.66 2.96
C ALA A 145 -4.01 -15.18 1.99
N ARG A 146 -2.80 -14.58 1.99
CA ARG A 146 -1.70 -15.03 1.12
C ARG A 146 -1.13 -16.38 1.54
N ALA A 147 -1.06 -16.67 2.83
CA ALA A 147 -0.66 -17.97 3.36
C ALA A 147 -1.65 -19.06 2.95
N SER A 148 -2.96 -18.82 3.09
CA SER A 148 -4.00 -19.76 2.66
C SER A 148 -3.95 -20.05 1.15
N GLN A 149 -3.59 -19.06 0.34
CA GLN A 149 -3.40 -19.28 -1.10
C GLN A 149 -2.13 -20.09 -1.43
N LEU A 150 -1.12 -20.14 -0.55
CA LEU A 150 0.00 -21.09 -0.69
C LEU A 150 -0.41 -22.51 -0.28
N GLU A 151 -1.50 -22.63 0.49
CA GLU A 151 -2.04 -23.92 0.89
C GLU A 151 -2.94 -24.53 -0.18
N ASN A 152 -3.69 -23.67 -0.90
CA ASN A 152 -4.67 -24.02 -1.91
C ASN A 152 -4.18 -23.66 -3.32
N ASP A 153 -3.68 -24.65 -4.06
CA ASP A 153 -3.12 -24.44 -5.42
C ASP A 153 -4.19 -24.25 -6.51
N SER A 154 -5.47 -24.52 -6.21
CA SER A 154 -6.56 -24.47 -7.19
C SER A 154 -7.80 -23.74 -6.67
N PHE A 155 -8.32 -22.81 -7.46
CA PHE A 155 -9.65 -22.23 -7.24
C PHE A 155 -10.71 -23.24 -7.69
N THR A 156 -11.17 -24.08 -6.77
CA THR A 156 -12.11 -25.18 -7.07
C THR A 156 -13.56 -24.69 -7.28
N SER A 157 -13.93 -23.52 -6.73
CA SER A 157 -15.29 -22.98 -6.84
C SER A 157 -15.32 -21.45 -6.79
N VAL A 158 -16.35 -20.84 -7.41
CA VAL A 158 -16.57 -19.38 -7.41
C VAL A 158 -16.95 -18.86 -6.00
N LYS A 159 -17.33 -19.74 -5.07
CA LYS A 159 -17.68 -19.40 -3.68
C LYS A 159 -16.48 -19.43 -2.72
N SER A 160 -15.28 -19.72 -3.21
CA SER A 160 -14.05 -19.89 -2.42
C SER A 160 -13.38 -18.58 -2.04
#